data_AF-A0A918WSF7-F1
#
_entry.id   AF-A0A918WSF7-F1
#
_cell.length_a   1.000
_cell.length_b   1.000
_cell.length_c   1.000
_cell.angle_alpha   90.00
_cell.angle_beta   90.00
_cell.angle_gamma   90.00
#
_symmetry.space_group_name_H-M   'P 1'
#
loop_
_entity.id
_entity.type
_entity.pdbx_description
1 polymer ?
#
loop_
_entity_poly.entity_id
_entity_poly.type
_entity_poly.pdbx_seq_one_letter_code
_entity_poly.pdbx_strand_id
1 'polypeptide(L)'
;MALLLLTSCTKDDPTSTEGLDPFLSTYVQLLNASDEPGLVRHLAAHPSGDKDAAARIAEFGGQGWKVEWTKSSEFPGVWNVKLRGTRTPGSTPVNVSEVVVREDGEWSFAPMPGVVPKPPNAADTTRPE
;
A
#
# COMPACT_ATOMS: atom_id res chain seq x y z
N MET A 1 38.94 28.46 -9.71
CA MET A 1 37.65 27.86 -10.10
C MET A 1 37.59 26.47 -9.50
N ALA A 2 36.82 26.29 -8.41
CA ALA A 2 36.53 24.98 -7.85
C ALA A 2 35.01 24.80 -7.97
N LEU A 3 34.58 24.01 -8.96
CA LEU A 3 33.20 23.62 -9.14
C LEU A 3 32.93 22.49 -8.14
N LEU A 4 32.48 22.85 -6.94
CA LEU A 4 31.97 21.90 -5.95
C LEU A 4 30.63 21.38 -6.48
N LEU A 5 30.64 20.17 -7.03
CA LEU A 5 29.44 19.37 -7.28
C LEU A 5 28.80 19.08 -5.92
N LEU A 6 27.84 19.92 -5.52
CA LEU A 6 26.91 19.61 -4.44
C LEU A 6 26.07 18.43 -4.94
N THR A 7 26.47 17.21 -4.58
CA THR A 7 25.55 16.08 -4.50
C THR A 7 24.35 16.55 -3.68
N SER A 8 23.23 16.79 -4.34
CA SER A 8 21.96 16.98 -3.66
C SER A 8 21.70 15.70 -2.88
N CYS A 9 21.92 15.73 -1.58
CA CYS A 9 21.15 14.87 -0.70
C CYS A 9 19.70 15.29 -0.92
N THR A 10 19.01 14.61 -1.83
CA THR A 10 17.56 14.65 -1.94
C THR A 10 17.09 14.19 -0.56
N LYS A 11 16.79 15.14 0.32
CA LYS A 11 16.05 14.82 1.54
C LYS A 11 14.74 14.26 1.02
N ASP A 12 14.52 12.96 1.22
CA ASP A 12 13.25 12.35 0.91
C ASP A 12 12.17 13.22 1.54
N ASP A 13 11.32 13.80 0.69
CA ASP A 13 10.20 14.61 1.15
C ASP A 13 9.09 13.64 1.57
N PRO A 14 8.83 13.48 2.88
CA PRO A 14 7.82 12.56 3.36
C PRO A 14 6.41 12.98 2.94
N THR A 15 6.22 14.23 2.48
CA THR A 15 4.93 14.70 1.96
C THR A 15 4.75 14.45 0.47
N SER A 16 5.82 14.07 -0.25
CA SER A 16 5.73 13.79 -1.67
C SER A 16 4.96 12.49 -1.93
N THR A 17 4.02 12.57 -2.87
CA THR A 17 3.21 11.46 -3.39
C THR A 17 3.82 10.84 -4.66
N GLU A 18 5.03 11.25 -5.03
CA GLU A 18 5.72 10.72 -6.19
C GLU A 18 5.84 9.19 -6.10
N GLY A 19 5.47 8.49 -7.17
CA GLY A 19 5.49 7.04 -7.21
C GLY A 19 4.31 6.36 -6.49
N LEU A 20 3.47 7.07 -5.74
CA LEU A 20 2.34 6.45 -5.03
C LEU A 20 1.29 5.89 -6.00
N ASP A 21 0.92 6.64 -7.05
CA ASP A 21 -0.02 6.16 -8.06
C ASP A 21 0.45 4.90 -8.82
N PRO A 22 1.68 4.85 -9.36
CA PRO A 22 2.15 3.63 -10.02
C PRO A 22 2.32 2.46 -9.03
N PHE A 23 2.69 2.72 -7.77
CA PHE A 23 2.72 1.71 -6.71
C PHE A 23 1.32 1.09 -6.51
N LEU A 24 0.31 1.91 -6.24
CA LEU A 24 -1.08 1.46 -6.06
C LEU A 24 -1.67 0.78 -7.30
N SER A 25 -1.32 1.27 -8.49
CA SER A 25 -1.78 0.68 -9.76
C SER A 25 -1.19 -0.72 -9.96
N THR A 26 0.09 -0.92 -9.63
CA THR A 26 0.75 -2.22 -9.69
C THR A 26 0.09 -3.22 -8.74
N TYR A 27 -0.21 -2.79 -7.50
CA TYR A 27 -0.93 -3.61 -6.53
C TYR A 27 -2.26 -4.15 -7.09
N VAL A 28 -3.10 -3.29 -7.67
CA VAL A 28 -4.41 -3.73 -8.22
C VAL A 28 -4.25 -4.62 -9.46
N GLN A 29 -3.24 -4.38 -10.29
CA GLN A 29 -2.94 -5.27 -11.41
C GLN A 29 -2.59 -6.68 -10.92
N LEU A 30 -1.75 -6.79 -9.88
CA LEU A 30 -1.35 -8.06 -9.28
C LEU A 30 -2.54 -8.78 -8.63
N LEU A 31 -3.40 -8.06 -7.90
CA LEU A 31 -4.64 -8.62 -7.37
C LEU A 31 -5.56 -9.14 -8.48
N ASN A 32 -5.76 -8.35 -9.53
CA ASN A 32 -6.62 -8.74 -10.65
C ASN A 32 -6.09 -9.97 -11.39
N ALA A 33 -4.77 -10.09 -11.53
CA ALA A 33 -4.12 -11.25 -12.12
C ALA A 33 -4.08 -12.47 -11.18
N SER A 34 -4.40 -12.29 -9.89
CA SER A 34 -4.11 -13.25 -8.82
C SER A 34 -2.63 -13.68 -8.80
N ASP A 35 -1.71 -12.76 -9.12
CA ASP A 35 -0.27 -13.03 -9.18
C ASP A 35 0.33 -12.92 -7.78
N GLU A 36 0.23 -14.00 -7.02
CA GLU A 36 0.80 -14.07 -5.66
C GLU A 36 2.32 -13.83 -5.67
N PRO A 37 3.17 -14.48 -6.49
CA PRO A 37 4.60 -14.19 -6.53
C PRO A 37 4.95 -12.74 -6.85
N GLY A 38 4.22 -12.10 -7.77
CA GLY A 38 4.37 -10.69 -8.06
C GLY A 38 3.97 -9.82 -6.87
N LEU A 39 2.89 -10.18 -6.18
CA LEU A 39 2.43 -9.49 -4.99
C LEU A 39 3.40 -9.61 -3.81
N VAL A 40 4.00 -10.78 -3.59
CA VAL A 40 5.06 -10.97 -2.58
C VAL A 40 6.22 -10.01 -2.82
N ARG A 41 6.67 -9.86 -4.08
CA ARG A 41 7.75 -8.92 -4.43
C ARG A 41 7.32 -7.47 -4.21
N HIS A 42 6.07 -7.15 -4.52
CA HIS A 42 5.52 -5.81 -4.34
C HIS A 42 5.37 -5.42 -2.86
N LEU A 43 5.14 -6.41 -1.98
CA LEU A 43 5.01 -6.25 -0.53
C LEU A 43 6.31 -6.55 0.23
N ALA A 44 7.43 -6.79 -0.48
CA ALA A 44 8.66 -7.32 0.10
C ALA A 44 9.34 -6.39 1.12
N ALA A 45 8.98 -5.10 1.14
CA ALA A 45 9.42 -4.17 2.18
C ALA A 45 8.96 -4.59 3.59
N HIS A 46 7.94 -5.45 3.70
CA HIS A 46 7.47 -5.97 4.99
C HIS A 46 7.96 -7.41 5.25
N PRO A 47 8.45 -7.75 6.47
CA PRO A 47 8.98 -9.08 6.82
C PRO A 47 7.94 -10.24 6.82
N SER A 48 6.73 -9.99 6.33
CA SER A 48 5.68 -11.01 6.17
C SER A 48 4.92 -10.83 4.85
N GLY A 49 5.58 -10.24 3.84
CA GLY A 49 4.99 -9.96 2.53
C GLY A 49 4.49 -11.21 1.80
N ASP A 50 5.01 -12.40 2.13
CA ASP A 50 4.51 -13.68 1.64
C ASP A 50 3.10 -14.02 2.18
N LYS A 51 2.93 -13.98 3.50
CA LYS A 51 1.64 -14.23 4.15
C LYS A 51 0.63 -13.13 3.85
N ASP A 52 1.10 -11.88 3.78
CA ASP A 52 0.26 -10.73 3.46
C ASP A 52 -0.24 -10.81 2.02
N ALA A 53 0.63 -11.18 1.06
CA ALA A 53 0.22 -11.42 -0.32
C ALA A 53 -0.84 -12.52 -0.41
N ALA A 54 -0.61 -13.67 0.25
CA ALA A 54 -1.57 -14.77 0.24
C ALA A 54 -2.94 -14.35 0.82
N ALA A 55 -2.96 -13.60 1.93
CA ALA A 55 -4.19 -13.09 2.53
C ALA A 55 -4.93 -12.13 1.59
N ARG A 56 -4.21 -11.19 0.98
CA ARG A 56 -4.77 -10.23 0.03
C ARG A 56 -5.32 -10.91 -1.23
N ILE A 57 -4.64 -11.93 -1.74
CA ILE A 57 -5.12 -12.73 -2.89
C ILE A 57 -6.38 -13.52 -2.51
N ALA A 58 -6.41 -14.14 -1.33
CA ALA A 58 -7.59 -14.88 -0.86
C ALA A 58 -8.82 -13.98 -0.72
N GLU A 59 -8.66 -12.74 -0.27
CA GLU A 59 -9.78 -11.81 -0.06
C GLU A 59 -10.15 -11.05 -1.36
N PHE A 60 -9.16 -10.61 -2.13
CA PHE A 60 -9.34 -9.64 -3.22
C PHE A 60 -8.89 -10.13 -4.60
N GLY A 61 -8.27 -11.31 -4.72
CA GLY A 61 -7.70 -11.81 -5.97
C GLY A 61 -8.73 -12.14 -7.05
N GLY A 62 -8.36 -11.94 -8.32
CA GLY A 62 -9.05 -12.51 -9.50
C GLY A 62 -10.36 -11.83 -9.90
N GLN A 63 -10.60 -10.63 -9.37
CA GLN A 63 -11.93 -10.01 -9.38
C GLN A 63 -12.14 -8.94 -10.45
N GLY A 64 -11.13 -8.62 -11.27
CA GLY A 64 -11.26 -7.65 -12.37
C GLY A 64 -11.60 -6.23 -11.90
N TRP A 65 -11.13 -5.85 -10.71
CA TRP A 65 -11.41 -4.59 -10.05
C TRP A 65 -11.18 -3.38 -10.95
N LYS A 66 -12.21 -2.53 -11.06
CA LYS A 66 -12.05 -1.11 -11.38
C LYS A 66 -12.01 -0.33 -10.07
N VAL A 67 -10.97 0.46 -9.86
CA VAL A 67 -10.71 1.10 -8.57
C VAL A 67 -10.71 2.62 -8.71
N GLU A 68 -11.48 3.27 -7.85
CA GLU A 68 -11.36 4.69 -7.54
C GLU A 68 -10.64 4.83 -6.20
N TRP A 69 -9.76 5.82 -6.09
CA TRP A 69 -8.91 5.99 -4.93
C TRP A 69 -9.15 7.34 -4.28
N THR A 70 -9.29 7.35 -2.95
CA THR A 70 -9.21 8.58 -2.15
C THR A 70 -8.02 8.47 -1.22
N LYS A 71 -7.15 9.49 -1.24
CA LYS A 71 -5.92 9.54 -0.45
C LYS A 71 -6.03 10.66 0.57
N SER A 72 -5.63 10.37 1.79
CA SER A 72 -5.54 11.36 2.87
C SER A 72 -4.35 11.04 3.75
N SER A 73 -3.63 12.07 4.18
CA SER A 73 -2.52 11.94 5.11
C SER A 73 -2.80 12.81 6.33
N GLU A 74 -2.67 12.22 7.51
CA GLU A 74 -2.69 12.94 8.79
C GLU A 74 -1.27 13.17 9.31
N PHE A 75 -0.30 12.39 8.83
CA PHE A 75 1.11 12.43 9.22
C PHE A 75 2.01 12.37 7.99
N PRO A 76 3.08 13.16 7.92
CA PRO A 76 4.06 13.07 6.84
C PRO A 76 4.56 11.64 6.67
N GLY A 77 4.62 11.16 5.42
CA GLY A 77 5.07 9.81 5.08
C GLY A 77 4.00 8.73 5.26
N VAL A 78 2.86 9.00 5.90
CA VAL A 78 1.78 8.02 6.11
C VAL A 78 0.52 8.45 5.37
N TRP A 79 0.00 7.54 4.57
CA TRP A 79 -1.15 7.77 3.70
C TRP A 79 -2.22 6.73 3.96
N ASN A 80 -3.40 7.20 4.36
CA ASN A 80 -4.61 6.41 4.33
C ASN A 80 -5.17 6.42 2.90
N VAL A 81 -5.23 5.25 2.30
CA VAL A 81 -5.71 5.04 0.94
C VAL A 81 -7.02 4.26 1.01
N LYS A 82 -8.11 4.89 0.59
CA LYS A 82 -9.41 4.21 0.44
C LYS A 82 -9.54 3.77 -1.02
N LEU A 83 -9.64 2.47 -1.21
CA LEU A 83 -9.94 1.83 -2.48
C LEU A 83 -11.43 1.58 -2.54
N ARG A 84 -12.09 2.12 -3.56
CA ARG A 84 -13.43 1.71 -3.93
C ARG A 84 -13.34 0.86 -5.18
N GLY A 85 -13.35 -0.45 -5.00
CA GLY A 85 -13.27 -1.43 -6.07
C GLY A 85 -14.66 -1.86 -6.53
N THR A 86 -14.86 -2.04 -7.84
CA THR A 86 -16.04 -2.75 -8.37
C THR A 86 -15.58 -3.91 -9.23
N ARG A 87 -16.04 -5.14 -8.92
CA ARG A 87 -15.67 -6.38 -9.63
C ARG A 87 -16.14 -6.38 -11.10
N THR A 88 -17.37 -5.92 -11.34
CA THR A 88 -17.95 -5.75 -12.68
C THR A 88 -18.91 -4.55 -12.69
N PRO A 89 -19.15 -3.88 -13.84
CA PRO A 89 -20.16 -2.83 -13.92
C PRO A 89 -21.52 -3.31 -13.43
N GLY A 90 -22.07 -2.67 -12.39
CA GLY A 90 -23.35 -3.03 -11.78
C GLY A 90 -23.26 -3.93 -10.53
N SER A 91 -22.07 -4.44 -10.18
CA SER A 91 -21.86 -5.07 -8.86
C SER A 91 -21.82 -4.03 -7.75
N THR A 92 -22.17 -4.45 -6.52
CA THR A 92 -21.98 -3.62 -5.32
C THR A 92 -20.50 -3.28 -5.16
N PRO A 93 -20.14 -1.98 -5.04
CA PRO A 93 -18.77 -1.57 -4.79
C PRO A 93 -18.28 -2.08 -3.42
N VAL A 94 -17.04 -2.54 -3.37
CA VAL A 94 -16.36 -2.92 -2.13
C VAL A 94 -15.42 -1.78 -1.76
N ASN A 95 -15.44 -1.39 -0.49
CA ASN A 95 -14.52 -0.39 0.05
C ASN A 95 -13.45 -1.09 0.86
N VAL A 96 -12.20 -0.91 0.47
CA VAL A 96 -11.02 -1.37 1.20
C VAL A 96 -10.26 -0.14 1.69
N SER A 97 -9.76 -0.18 2.92
CA SER A 97 -8.90 0.88 3.47
C SER A 97 -7.53 0.28 3.71
N GLU A 98 -6.53 0.88 3.10
CA GLU A 98 -5.13 0.49 3.19
C GLU A 98 -4.33 1.64 3.80
N VAL A 99 -3.33 1.29 4.60
CA VAL A 99 -2.34 2.25 5.08
C VAL A 99 -1.07 2.03 4.27
N VAL A 100 -0.58 3.10 3.65
CA VAL A 100 0.65 3.09 2.85
C VAL A 100 1.64 4.03 3.50
N VAL A 101 2.88 3.56 3.68
CA VAL A 101 3.95 4.31 4.32
C VAL A 101 5.06 4.54 3.31
N ARG A 102 5.67 5.73 3.36
CA ARG A 102 6.91 6.05 2.65
C ARG A 102 8.07 6.13 3.64
N GLU A 103 9.03 5.24 3.51
CA GLU A 103 10.26 5.22 4.31
C GLU A 103 11.45 5.10 3.36
N ASP A 104 12.49 5.91 3.56
CA ASP A 104 13.71 5.92 2.75
C ASP A 104 13.47 5.97 1.22
N GLY A 105 12.42 6.68 0.81
CA GLY A 105 12.01 6.84 -0.58
C GLY A 105 11.17 5.69 -1.14
N GLU A 106 10.98 4.59 -0.41
CA GLU A 106 10.23 3.41 -0.81
C GLU A 106 8.80 3.41 -0.24
N TRP A 107 7.86 2.91 -1.04
CA TRP A 107 6.47 2.74 -0.62
C TRP A 107 6.24 1.32 -0.11
N SER A 108 5.52 1.20 1.02
CA SER A 108 5.11 -0.08 1.58
C SER A 108 3.67 -0.03 2.06
N PHE A 109 2.97 -1.17 2.00
CA PHE A 109 1.69 -1.33 2.69
C PHE A 109 1.92 -1.74 4.13
N ALA A 110 1.08 -1.22 5.03
CA ALA A 110 0.90 -1.87 6.31
C ALA A 110 0.33 -3.29 6.09
N PRO A 111 0.75 -4.26 6.92
CA PRO A 111 0.25 -5.62 6.80
C PRO A 111 -1.24 -5.67 7.10
N MET A 112 -1.96 -6.60 6.47
CA MET A 112 -3.35 -6.85 6.79
C MET A 112 -3.52 -7.20 8.27
N PRO A 113 -4.61 -6.74 8.92
CA PRO A 113 -4.93 -7.13 10.28
C PRO A 113 -4.95 -8.66 10.44
N GLY A 114 -4.21 -9.17 11.43
CA GLY A 114 -4.13 -10.61 11.72
C GLY A 114 -3.05 -11.39 10.97
N VAL A 115 -2.37 -10.79 9.98
CA VAL A 115 -1.25 -11.45 9.28
C VAL A 115 0.05 -11.36 10.08
N VAL A 116 0.30 -10.22 10.71
CA VAL A 116 1.48 -9.99 11.54
C VAL A 116 1.06 -9.96 13.00
N PRO A 117 1.74 -10.69 13.90
CA PRO A 117 1.48 -10.59 15.33
C PRO A 117 1.62 -9.14 15.76
N LYS A 118 0.54 -8.58 16.33
CA LYS A 118 0.58 -7.26 16.93
C LYS A 118 1.71 -7.22 17.97
N PRO A 119 2.70 -6.32 17.87
CA PRO A 119 3.67 -6.15 18.93
C PRO A 119 2.93 -5.87 20.24
N PRO A 120 3.39 -6.39 21.40
CA PRO A 120 2.63 -6.31 22.65
C PRO A 120 2.29 -4.88 23.10
N ASN A 121 2.96 -3.86 22.53
CA ASN A 121 2.75 -2.44 22.81
C ASN A 121 2.23 -1.62 21.61
N ALA A 122 1.81 -2.26 20.51
CA ALA A 122 1.25 -1.51 19.40
C ALA A 122 -0.11 -0.92 19.78
N ALA A 123 -0.37 0.32 19.37
CA ALA A 123 -1.67 0.95 19.56
C ALA A 123 -2.76 0.11 18.89
N ASP A 124 -3.91 -0.06 19.55
CA ASP A 124 -5.10 -0.59 18.88
C ASP A 124 -5.57 0.40 17.82
N THR A 125 -5.64 -0.06 16.58
CA THR A 125 -6.26 0.67 15.47
C THR A 125 -7.75 0.34 15.33
N THR A 126 -8.31 -0.42 16.29
CA THR A 126 -9.74 -0.71 16.36
C THR A 126 -10.51 0.60 16.43
N ARG A 127 -11.29 0.87 15.38
CA ARG A 127 -12.21 2.01 15.32
C ARG A 127 -13.23 1.88 16.47
N PRO A 128 -13.39 2.90 17.34
CA PRO A 128 -14.47 2.92 18.32
C PRO A 128 -15.83 2.88 17.61
N GLU A 129 -16.73 2.06 18.12
CA GLU A 129 -18.11 1.89 17.66
C GLU A 129 -19.04 3.06 18.06
#